data_AF-A0A8C2YDP0-F1
#
_entry.id   AF-A0A8C2YDP0-F1
#
_cell.length_a   1.000
_cell.length_b   1.000
_cell.length_c   1.000
_cell.angle_alpha   90.00
_cell.angle_beta   90.00
_cell.angle_gamma   90.00
#
_symmetry.space_group_name_H-M   'P 1'
#
loop_
_entity.id
_entity.type
_entity.pdbx_description
1 polymer ?
#
loop_
_entity_poly.entity_id
_entity_poly.type
_entity_poly.pdbx_seq_one_letter_code
_entity_poly.pdbx_strand_id
1 'polypeptide(L)'
;KIQYISWSPVGHKLAYVYQNNIYLKQSPREAPIKLTSDGKENEIFNGIPDWVYEEEMLATKYALWWSPSGKYLAYVQFNDSDIPVIEYSYFGEDQYPRKIIIPYPKAGAKNPTVKVFIVDTTNTEAFGPKEVDHYFTWLTWVTDNRVGVQWLKRIQNFSVLAICDFNENSNTWDCPESQQHIEESQTGWAGGFFVSAPYFTSDGSSQSKFSSLMYLTNDAIFYSSNEFEGYPGRRNIYKISIGSKPIRKLCITCSLRKERCQYYTARFSERSKYYALICYGMYNVSISKKYPLLIQVYGGPCSQNVKHTFSISWITYLASKEGIIVALVDGRGTAYQGDKILHAVYRRLGVYEVEDQISAVKKFIEMGFIDEKRIAIWGWSYGGYVSSLALGSGSGVFKCGIAVAPVSSWEYYASIYTERFMGLPVESDNLEHYKNSTVMARAKNFQNVEYLLIHGTADDNVHFQNSAQIAKALVNAQVDFQAMWYTDQNHGIPGLSSKHLYTHMTHFLKQCFSMSE
;
A
#
# COMPACT_ATOMS: atom_id res chain seq x y z
N LYS A 1 2.08 11.83 24.62
CA LYS A 1 1.61 10.42 24.59
C LYS A 1 2.78 9.56 24.10
N ILE A 2 2.92 8.31 24.55
CA ILE A 2 3.91 7.37 23.95
C ILE A 2 3.49 7.08 22.51
N GLN A 3 4.43 7.16 21.58
CA GLN A 3 4.20 6.99 20.14
C GLN A 3 4.39 5.53 19.73
N TYR A 4 5.37 4.84 20.32
CA TYR A 4 5.60 3.41 20.13
C TYR A 4 6.20 2.78 21.38
N ILE A 5 5.95 1.49 21.61
CA ILE A 5 6.56 0.72 22.69
C ILE A 5 6.69 -0.75 22.28
N SER A 6 7.81 -1.38 22.62
CA SER A 6 8.03 -2.80 22.40
C SER A 6 8.92 -3.41 23.48
N TRP A 7 8.66 -4.67 23.81
CA TRP A 7 9.53 -5.49 24.65
C TRP A 7 10.73 -5.98 23.85
N SER A 8 11.85 -6.23 24.53
CA SER A 8 12.92 -7.03 23.93
C SER A 8 12.42 -8.45 23.63
N PRO A 9 12.96 -9.14 22.60
CA PRO A 9 12.51 -10.48 22.22
C PRO A 9 12.67 -11.52 23.34
N VAL A 10 13.61 -11.28 24.26
CA VAL A 10 13.84 -12.08 25.46
C VAL A 10 13.96 -11.16 26.69
N GLY A 11 13.65 -11.71 27.86
CA GLY A 11 13.77 -10.99 29.12
C GLY A 11 12.66 -9.94 29.31
N HIS A 12 13.02 -8.79 29.87
CA HIS A 12 12.07 -7.77 30.31
C HIS A 12 12.54 -6.32 30.06
N LYS A 13 13.48 -6.14 29.12
CA LYS A 13 13.83 -4.79 28.66
C LYS A 13 12.69 -4.26 27.80
N LEU A 14 12.54 -2.95 27.75
CA LEU A 14 11.55 -2.30 26.89
C LEU A 14 12.14 -1.04 26.27
N ALA A 15 11.76 -0.78 25.03
CA ALA A 15 12.09 0.44 24.31
C ALA A 15 10.79 1.15 23.95
N TYR A 16 10.74 2.46 24.12
CA TYR A 16 9.59 3.27 23.77
C TYR A 16 10.00 4.60 23.16
N VAL A 17 9.11 5.17 22.35
CA VAL A 17 9.31 6.47 21.71
C VAL A 17 8.35 7.47 22.32
N TYR A 18 8.90 8.60 22.77
CA TYR A 18 8.16 9.70 23.36
C TYR A 18 8.75 11.03 22.90
N GLN A 19 7.90 11.91 22.36
CA GLN A 19 8.31 13.18 21.75
C GLN A 19 9.45 12.97 20.75
N ASN A 20 9.26 12.03 19.82
CA ASN A 20 10.21 11.66 18.77
C ASN A 20 11.59 11.20 19.26
N ASN A 21 11.72 10.85 20.53
CA ASN A 21 12.96 10.37 21.13
C ASN A 21 12.79 8.95 21.69
N ILE A 22 13.83 8.14 21.53
CA ILE A 22 13.87 6.75 21.98
C ILE A 22 14.33 6.71 23.44
N TYR A 23 13.64 5.92 24.24
CA TYR A 23 13.96 5.62 25.63
C TYR A 23 14.03 4.11 25.82
N LEU A 24 14.98 3.67 26.63
CA LEU A 24 15.22 2.29 27.01
C LEU A 24 14.98 2.12 28.51
N LYS A 25 14.33 1.05 28.93
CA LYS A 25 14.40 0.60 30.34
C LYS A 25 14.97 -0.81 30.37
N GLN A 26 15.98 -1.03 31.22
CA GLN A 26 16.50 -2.38 31.46
C GLN A 26 15.44 -3.25 32.16
N SER A 27 14.59 -2.63 32.98
CA SER A 27 13.48 -3.28 33.64
C SER A 27 12.25 -2.40 33.82
N PRO A 28 11.02 -2.96 33.90
CA PRO A 28 9.78 -2.16 33.96
C PRO A 28 9.75 -1.15 35.12
N ARG A 29 10.48 -1.42 36.20
CA ARG A 29 10.55 -0.54 37.39
C ARG A 29 11.73 0.44 37.39
N GLU A 30 12.70 0.25 36.49
CA GLU A 30 13.87 1.11 36.44
C GLU A 30 13.57 2.47 35.78
N ALA A 31 14.43 3.45 36.04
CA ALA A 31 14.36 4.73 35.37
C ALA A 31 14.65 4.56 33.86
N PRO A 32 14.00 5.33 32.98
CA PRO A 32 14.29 5.30 31.56
C PRO A 32 15.64 5.94 31.25
N ILE A 33 16.40 5.29 30.38
CA ILE A 33 17.62 5.81 29.77
C ILE A 33 17.23 6.43 28.43
N LYS A 34 17.53 7.71 28.24
CA LYS A 34 17.23 8.44 27.01
C LYS A 34 18.32 8.12 25.97
N LEU A 35 17.95 7.47 24.87
CA LEU A 35 18.90 7.07 23.82
C LEU A 35 19.09 8.14 22.74
N THR A 36 18.07 8.95 22.47
CA THR A 36 18.15 10.08 21.51
C THR A 36 17.62 11.34 22.16
N SER A 37 18.07 12.52 21.71
CA SER A 37 17.69 13.81 22.32
C SER A 37 17.33 14.92 21.33
N ASP A 38 17.51 14.69 20.04
CA ASP A 38 17.26 15.62 18.94
C ASP A 38 15.87 15.52 18.34
N GLY A 39 15.04 14.57 18.79
CA GLY A 39 13.69 14.38 18.30
C GLY A 39 12.86 15.66 18.43
N LYS A 40 12.25 16.07 17.31
CA LYS A 40 11.48 17.31 17.17
C LYS A 40 10.25 17.06 16.32
N GLU A 41 9.10 17.49 16.81
CA GLU A 41 7.81 17.29 16.13
C GLU A 41 7.87 17.84 14.69
N ASN A 42 7.42 17.04 13.73
CA ASN A 42 7.42 17.37 12.30
C ASN A 42 8.79 17.72 11.68
N GLU A 43 9.91 17.37 12.34
CA GLU A 43 11.25 17.65 11.80
C GLU A 43 12.20 16.47 11.97
N ILE A 44 12.31 15.89 13.17
CA ILE A 44 13.24 14.79 13.45
C ILE A 44 12.49 13.68 14.16
N PHE A 45 12.52 12.47 13.60
CA PHE A 45 11.85 11.28 14.12
C PHE A 45 12.86 10.18 14.38
N ASN A 46 12.96 9.69 15.64
CA ASN A 46 13.85 8.59 16.00
C ASN A 46 13.03 7.33 16.35
N GLY A 47 13.26 6.23 15.64
CA GLY A 47 12.68 4.93 15.96
C GLY A 47 11.19 4.77 15.61
N ILE A 48 10.60 5.78 15.00
CA ILE A 48 9.29 5.80 14.36
C ILE A 48 9.44 6.47 12.99
N PRO A 49 8.67 6.07 11.98
CA PRO A 49 8.70 6.73 10.68
C PRO A 49 8.14 8.15 10.70
N ASP A 50 8.55 8.96 9.73
CA ASP A 50 7.78 10.11 9.27
C ASP A 50 6.53 9.66 8.47
N TRP A 51 5.73 10.60 7.95
CA TRP A 51 4.50 10.28 7.24
C TRP A 51 4.74 9.41 5.98
N VAL A 52 5.71 9.80 5.13
CA VAL A 52 5.91 9.13 3.84
C VAL A 52 6.53 7.75 4.03
N TYR A 53 7.35 7.56 5.05
CA TYR A 53 7.88 6.27 5.42
C TYR A 53 6.85 5.35 6.07
N GLU A 54 5.92 5.88 6.88
CA GLU A 54 4.85 5.08 7.49
C GLU A 54 3.96 4.48 6.40
N GLU A 55 3.47 5.33 5.49
CA GLU A 55 2.47 4.95 4.50
C GLU A 55 3.09 4.23 3.28
N GLU A 56 4.18 4.77 2.74
CA GLU A 56 4.63 4.41 1.38
C GLU A 56 5.90 3.55 1.34
N MET A 57 6.55 3.29 2.48
CA MET A 57 7.79 2.50 2.53
C MET A 57 7.75 1.34 3.53
N LEU A 58 7.50 1.62 4.81
CA LEU A 58 7.59 0.63 5.89
C LEU A 58 6.25 -0.06 6.17
N ALA A 59 5.12 0.60 5.88
CA ALA A 59 3.78 0.12 6.21
C ALA A 59 3.64 -0.31 7.70
N THR A 60 4.35 0.38 8.59
CA THR A 60 4.37 0.10 10.02
C THR A 60 4.62 1.38 10.82
N LYS A 61 4.23 1.37 12.10
CA LYS A 61 4.31 2.51 13.02
C LYS A 61 5.64 2.61 13.78
N TYR A 62 6.61 1.77 13.43
CA TYR A 62 7.89 1.70 14.10
C TYR A 62 9.02 1.64 13.09
N ALA A 63 10.15 2.19 13.49
CA ALA A 63 11.41 2.13 12.77
C ALA A 63 12.55 1.80 13.73
N LEU A 64 12.29 0.86 14.65
CA LEU A 64 13.26 0.29 15.57
C LEU A 64 13.09 -1.23 15.65
N TRP A 65 14.20 -1.94 15.76
CA TRP A 65 14.26 -3.40 15.73
C TRP A 65 15.28 -3.91 16.75
N TRP A 66 14.84 -4.77 17.65
CA TRP A 66 15.71 -5.45 18.59
C TRP A 66 16.49 -6.58 17.91
N SER A 67 17.76 -6.74 18.29
CA SER A 67 18.52 -7.94 17.97
C SER A 67 17.91 -9.18 18.64
N PRO A 68 18.19 -10.40 18.17
CA PRO A 68 17.52 -11.62 18.65
C PRO A 68 17.60 -11.86 20.16
N SER A 69 18.73 -11.56 20.81
CA SER A 69 18.83 -11.64 22.29
C SER A 69 18.50 -10.33 23.01
N GLY A 70 18.17 -9.28 22.26
CA GLY A 70 18.00 -7.93 22.79
C GLY A 70 19.30 -7.26 23.23
N LYS A 71 20.47 -7.77 22.80
CA LYS A 71 21.77 -7.12 23.03
C LYS A 71 21.82 -5.73 22.38
N TYR A 72 21.38 -5.63 21.13
CA TYR A 72 21.37 -4.38 20.38
C TYR A 72 19.95 -3.91 20.04
N LEU A 73 19.82 -2.61 19.85
CA LEU A 73 18.62 -1.96 19.31
C LEU A 73 19.01 -1.16 18.07
N ALA A 74 18.56 -1.60 16.89
CA ALA A 74 18.67 -0.80 15.67
C ALA A 74 17.51 0.20 15.61
N TYR A 75 17.77 1.41 15.13
CA TYR A 75 16.73 2.39 14.83
C TYR A 75 17.09 3.27 13.63
N VAL A 76 16.07 3.83 12.99
CA VAL A 76 16.22 4.82 11.93
C VAL A 76 15.85 6.19 12.47
N GLN A 77 16.65 7.18 12.11
CA GLN A 77 16.32 8.59 12.24
C GLN A 77 15.87 9.13 10.88
N PHE A 78 14.74 9.80 10.86
CA PHE A 78 14.21 10.54 9.70
C PHE A 78 14.33 12.03 9.96
N ASN A 79 14.78 12.78 8.97
CA ASN A 79 14.89 14.23 9.04
C ASN A 79 14.11 14.89 7.89
N ASP A 80 13.08 15.62 8.30
CA ASP A 80 12.08 16.30 7.49
C ASP A 80 12.22 17.82 7.48
N SER A 81 13.30 18.36 8.09
CA SER A 81 13.45 19.81 8.35
C SER A 81 13.31 20.69 7.10
N ASP A 82 13.66 20.16 5.92
CA ASP A 82 13.62 20.87 4.64
C ASP A 82 12.52 20.36 3.69
N ILE A 83 11.62 19.51 4.16
CA ILE A 83 10.55 18.96 3.33
C ILE A 83 9.38 19.95 3.26
N PRO A 84 8.80 20.21 2.08
CA PRO A 84 7.57 20.97 1.97
C PRO A 84 6.45 20.38 2.82
N VAL A 85 5.67 21.24 3.46
CA VAL A 85 4.55 20.82 4.28
C VAL A 85 3.24 20.87 3.50
N ILE A 86 2.37 19.90 3.75
CA ILE A 86 0.94 20.04 3.47
C ILE A 86 0.27 20.69 4.67
N GLU A 87 -0.59 21.67 4.41
CA GLU A 87 -1.46 22.27 5.42
C GLU A 87 -2.93 22.06 5.05
N TYR A 88 -3.74 21.69 6.04
CA TYR A 88 -5.19 21.67 5.89
C TYR A 88 -5.88 22.06 7.20
N SER A 89 -7.14 22.46 7.08
CA SER A 89 -7.94 22.86 8.23
C SER A 89 -8.55 21.63 8.91
N TYR A 90 -8.52 21.61 10.23
CA TYR A 90 -9.29 20.71 11.07
C TYR A 90 -10.25 21.55 11.90
N PHE A 91 -11.54 21.36 11.70
CA PHE A 91 -12.58 22.21 12.27
C PHE A 91 -12.78 21.91 13.75
N GLY A 92 -12.79 20.63 14.15
CA GLY A 92 -12.94 20.21 15.53
C GLY A 92 -14.24 20.73 16.16
N GLU A 93 -14.24 20.82 17.49
CA GLU A 93 -15.38 21.29 18.29
C GLU A 93 -15.15 22.70 18.89
N ASP A 94 -13.93 23.24 18.71
CA ASP A 94 -13.57 24.57 19.19
C ASP A 94 -14.16 25.66 18.27
N GLN A 95 -14.32 26.88 18.80
CA GLN A 95 -14.88 28.00 18.01
C GLN A 95 -14.06 28.33 16.75
N TYR A 96 -12.74 28.11 16.78
CA TYR A 96 -11.84 28.39 15.67
C TYR A 96 -11.17 27.11 15.18
N PRO A 97 -11.19 26.84 13.85
CA PRO A 97 -10.43 25.74 13.27
C PRO A 97 -8.94 25.87 13.54
N ARG A 98 -8.25 24.74 13.59
CA ARG A 98 -6.79 24.67 13.68
C ARG A 98 -6.19 24.18 12.38
N LYS A 99 -4.95 24.56 12.13
CA LYS A 99 -4.16 24.00 11.03
C LYS A 99 -3.54 22.68 11.46
N ILE A 100 -3.60 21.69 10.57
CA ILE A 100 -2.75 20.51 10.62
C ILE A 100 -1.62 20.74 9.62
N ILE A 101 -0.39 20.46 10.05
CA ILE A 101 0.83 20.66 9.27
C ILE A 101 1.58 19.34 9.29
N ILE A 102 1.87 18.79 8.11
CA ILE A 102 2.57 17.51 7.95
C ILE A 102 3.67 17.71 6.90
N PRO A 103 4.94 17.38 7.18
CA PRO A 103 5.95 17.26 6.14
C PRO A 103 5.54 16.19 5.14
N TYR A 104 5.33 16.57 3.89
CA TYR A 104 4.80 15.68 2.86
C TYR A 104 5.52 15.94 1.53
N PRO A 105 6.48 15.10 1.15
CA PRO A 105 7.17 15.24 -0.12
C PRO A 105 6.24 14.80 -1.25
N LYS A 106 5.71 15.76 -2.01
CA LYS A 106 5.01 15.46 -3.28
C LYS A 106 5.99 14.99 -4.34
N ALA A 107 5.50 14.39 -5.42
CA ALA A 107 6.33 14.00 -6.57
C ALA A 107 7.31 15.12 -6.98
N GLY A 108 8.60 14.81 -7.04
CA GLY A 108 9.67 15.75 -7.38
C GLY A 108 10.18 16.62 -6.22
N ALA A 109 9.50 16.67 -5.08
CA ALA A 109 9.96 17.41 -3.91
C ALA A 109 11.21 16.78 -3.27
N LYS A 110 11.84 17.50 -2.33
CA LYS A 110 12.91 16.96 -1.49
C LYS A 110 12.33 15.90 -0.54
N ASN A 111 13.01 14.77 -0.41
CA ASN A 111 12.62 13.66 0.46
C ASN A 111 13.30 13.75 1.84
N PRO A 112 12.80 12.98 2.82
CA PRO A 112 13.48 12.81 4.10
C PRO A 112 14.89 12.25 3.90
N THR A 113 15.84 12.78 4.67
CA THR A 113 17.14 12.12 4.81
C THR A 113 17.06 11.09 5.94
N VAL A 114 17.68 9.93 5.75
CA VAL A 114 17.61 8.83 6.71
C VAL A 114 18.98 8.42 7.22
N LYS A 115 19.04 8.07 8.50
CA LYS A 115 20.25 7.55 9.16
C LYS A 115 19.91 6.32 9.96
N VAL A 116 20.67 5.25 9.77
CA VAL A 116 20.51 4.00 10.53
C VAL A 116 21.57 3.95 11.63
N PHE A 117 21.11 3.66 12.85
CA PHE A 117 21.93 3.52 14.06
C PHE A 117 21.69 2.17 14.71
N ILE A 118 22.69 1.66 15.42
CA ILE A 118 22.59 0.46 16.25
C ILE A 118 23.20 0.76 17.61
N VAL A 119 22.43 0.59 18.68
CA VAL A 119 22.88 0.89 20.05
C VAL A 119 23.07 -0.38 20.86
N ASP A 120 24.17 -0.48 21.60
CA ASP A 120 24.33 -1.50 22.64
C ASP A 120 23.37 -1.20 23.80
N THR A 121 22.49 -2.13 24.14
CA THR A 121 21.44 -1.88 25.13
C THR A 121 21.94 -1.98 26.57
N THR A 122 23.23 -2.24 26.78
CA THR A 122 23.90 -2.33 28.08
C THR A 122 24.84 -1.16 28.29
N ASN A 123 25.68 -0.84 27.30
CA ASN A 123 26.62 0.29 27.36
C ASN A 123 26.05 1.59 26.74
N THR A 124 24.87 1.53 26.10
CA THR A 124 24.16 2.65 25.43
C THR A 124 24.98 3.45 24.43
N GLU A 125 26.13 2.92 24.02
CA GLU A 125 26.96 3.45 22.95
C GLU A 125 26.25 3.20 21.61
N ALA A 126 26.12 4.26 20.81
CA ALA A 126 25.52 4.21 19.48
C ALA A 126 26.59 4.01 18.41
N PHE A 127 26.40 3.00 17.56
CA PHE A 127 27.21 2.73 16.38
C PHE A 127 26.52 3.26 15.12
N GLY A 128 27.26 3.95 14.26
CA GLY A 128 26.72 4.69 13.11
C GLY A 128 26.49 6.18 13.41
N PRO A 129 26.11 7.00 12.42
CA PRO A 129 25.18 6.65 11.36
C PRO A 129 25.84 6.04 10.12
N LYS A 130 25.13 5.14 9.46
CA LYS A 130 25.34 4.89 8.03
C LYS A 130 24.39 5.79 7.26
N GLU A 131 24.93 6.86 6.68
CA GLU A 131 24.20 7.79 5.82
C GLU A 131 24.35 7.35 4.36
N VAL A 132 23.23 7.26 3.65
CA VAL A 132 23.20 6.90 2.24
C VAL A 132 22.13 7.77 1.57
N ASP A 133 22.44 8.35 0.41
CA ASP A 133 21.50 9.17 -0.40
C ASP A 133 20.46 8.30 -1.14
N HIS A 134 19.82 7.39 -0.39
CA HIS A 134 18.89 6.37 -0.85
C HIS A 134 17.77 6.21 0.18
N TYR A 135 16.62 5.68 -0.24
CA TYR A 135 15.61 5.28 0.71
C TYR A 135 16.10 4.06 1.49
N PHE A 136 16.10 4.13 2.82
CA PHE A 136 16.00 2.93 3.65
C PHE A 136 14.68 2.22 3.32
N THR A 137 14.65 0.89 3.25
CA THR A 137 13.39 0.16 3.01
C THR A 137 13.05 -0.81 4.12
N TRP A 138 14.04 -1.55 4.63
CA TRP A 138 13.81 -2.50 5.72
C TRP A 138 15.11 -2.90 6.42
N LEU A 139 14.97 -3.40 7.65
CA LEU A 139 16.04 -3.98 8.44
C LEU A 139 15.63 -5.36 8.95
N THR A 140 16.51 -6.35 8.74
CA THR A 140 16.32 -7.71 9.22
C THR A 140 17.55 -8.15 10.02
N TRP A 141 17.36 -8.43 11.31
CA TRP A 141 18.39 -9.08 12.11
C TRP A 141 18.60 -10.53 11.71
N VAL A 142 19.86 -10.96 11.63
CA VAL A 142 20.25 -12.36 11.36
C VAL A 142 20.69 -13.04 12.65
N THR A 143 21.66 -12.43 13.33
CA THR A 143 22.13 -12.80 14.67
C THR A 143 22.35 -11.51 15.46
N ASP A 144 22.79 -11.58 16.73
CA ASP A 144 23.14 -10.35 17.45
C ASP A 144 24.33 -9.60 16.82
N ASN A 145 25.20 -10.29 16.07
CA ASN A 145 26.38 -9.71 15.45
C ASN A 145 26.27 -9.62 13.93
N ARG A 146 25.07 -9.84 13.35
CA ARG A 146 24.85 -9.78 11.89
C ARG A 146 23.46 -9.21 11.57
N VAL A 147 23.42 -8.21 10.69
CA VAL A 147 22.19 -7.50 10.30
C VAL A 147 22.15 -7.25 8.80
N GLY A 148 20.98 -7.43 8.18
CA GLY A 148 20.71 -7.04 6.80
C GLY A 148 19.98 -5.69 6.75
N VAL A 149 20.54 -4.73 6.01
CA VAL A 149 19.95 -3.41 5.79
C VAL A 149 19.63 -3.24 4.31
N GLN A 150 18.38 -2.92 3.98
CA GLN A 150 17.95 -2.74 2.60
C GLN A 150 17.81 -1.26 2.24
N TRP A 151 18.31 -0.96 1.05
CA TRP A 151 18.30 0.36 0.44
C TRP A 151 17.63 0.30 -0.93
N LEU A 152 17.06 1.42 -1.35
CA LEU A 152 16.41 1.59 -2.65
C LEU A 152 16.77 2.98 -3.18
N LYS A 153 17.28 3.05 -4.40
CA LYS A 153 17.56 4.34 -5.05
C LYS A 153 16.26 5.13 -5.23
N ARG A 154 16.35 6.46 -5.29
CA ARG A 154 15.19 7.34 -5.56
C ARG A 154 14.49 6.98 -6.87
N ILE A 155 15.27 6.66 -7.92
CA ILE A 155 14.75 5.94 -9.08
C ILE A 155 14.65 4.47 -8.67
N GLN A 156 13.45 4.03 -8.31
CA GLN A 156 13.19 2.81 -7.56
C GLN A 156 13.27 1.52 -8.39
N ASN A 157 14.14 1.48 -9.40
CA ASN A 157 14.41 0.29 -10.21
C ASN A 157 15.62 -0.51 -9.70
N PHE A 158 16.30 -0.04 -8.66
CA PHE A 158 17.53 -0.63 -8.13
C PHE A 158 17.51 -0.66 -6.59
N SER A 159 17.48 -1.86 -6.02
CA SER A 159 17.57 -2.10 -4.58
C SER A 159 18.87 -2.84 -4.22
N VAL A 160 19.41 -2.55 -3.04
CA VAL A 160 20.59 -3.23 -2.48
C VAL A 160 20.24 -3.73 -1.09
N LEU A 161 20.47 -5.02 -0.85
CA LEU A 161 20.55 -5.58 0.50
C LEU A 161 22.03 -5.63 0.89
N ALA A 162 22.41 -4.84 1.90
CA ALA A 162 23.74 -4.88 2.49
C ALA A 162 23.71 -5.71 3.78
N ILE A 163 24.46 -6.81 3.82
CA ILE A 163 24.66 -7.58 5.04
C ILE A 163 25.88 -7.00 5.78
N CYS A 164 25.70 -6.76 7.07
CA CYS A 164 26.69 -6.15 7.93
C CYS A 164 27.00 -7.05 9.12
N ASP A 165 28.28 -7.20 9.43
CA ASP A 165 28.81 -7.98 10.55
C ASP A 165 29.41 -7.04 11.59
N PHE A 166 29.22 -7.34 12.88
CA PHE A 166 29.83 -6.59 13.96
C PHE A 166 31.31 -6.96 14.11
N ASN A 167 32.18 -5.97 14.05
CA ASN A 167 33.62 -6.12 14.24
C ASN A 167 34.00 -5.73 15.68
N GLU A 168 34.33 -6.73 16.49
CA GLU A 168 34.69 -6.55 17.90
C GLU A 168 35.97 -5.73 18.10
N ASN A 169 36.91 -5.75 17.15
CA ASN A 169 38.18 -5.02 17.27
C ASN A 169 38.00 -3.51 17.11
N SER A 170 37.13 -3.10 16.18
CA SER A 170 36.85 -1.69 15.91
C SER A 170 35.61 -1.17 16.63
N ASN A 171 34.82 -2.04 17.27
CA ASN A 171 33.53 -1.72 17.87
C ASN A 171 32.59 -1.05 16.85
N THR A 172 32.51 -1.59 15.63
CA THR A 172 31.70 -1.04 14.52
C THR A 172 31.04 -2.12 13.68
N TRP A 173 30.05 -1.75 12.87
CA TRP A 173 29.42 -2.62 11.88
C TRP A 173 30.12 -2.47 10.52
N ASP A 174 30.67 -3.57 10.00
CA ASP A 174 31.27 -3.61 8.66
C ASP A 174 30.28 -4.20 7.66
N CYS A 175 30.15 -3.57 6.49
CA CYS A 175 29.18 -3.94 5.46
C CYS A 175 29.89 -4.04 4.09
N PRO A 176 30.73 -5.07 3.89
CA PRO A 176 31.59 -5.16 2.70
C PRO A 176 30.76 -5.30 1.42
N GLU A 177 31.25 -4.73 0.31
CA GLU A 177 30.60 -4.83 -1.00
C GLU A 177 30.40 -6.28 -1.45
N SER A 178 31.30 -7.19 -1.06
CA SER A 178 31.20 -8.62 -1.34
C SER A 178 29.98 -9.31 -0.71
N GLN A 179 29.35 -8.68 0.29
CA GLN A 179 28.12 -9.14 0.93
C GLN A 179 26.88 -8.32 0.52
N GLN A 180 27.00 -7.47 -0.51
CA GLN A 180 25.86 -6.75 -1.07
C GLN A 180 25.14 -7.58 -2.12
N HIS A 181 23.80 -7.53 -2.09
CA HIS A 181 22.95 -8.21 -3.04
C HIS A 181 22.06 -7.21 -3.76
N ILE A 182 22.24 -7.12 -5.07
CA ILE A 182 21.52 -6.19 -5.94
C ILE A 182 20.26 -6.85 -6.49
N GLU A 183 19.16 -6.10 -6.50
CA GLU A 183 17.91 -6.44 -7.17
C GLU A 183 17.53 -5.28 -8.10
N GLU A 184 17.54 -5.54 -9.41
CA GLU A 184 17.30 -4.52 -10.43
C GLU A 184 16.18 -4.94 -11.37
N SER A 185 15.33 -3.98 -11.76
CA SER A 185 14.29 -4.15 -12.75
C SER A 185 14.61 -3.36 -14.01
N GLN A 186 14.73 -4.08 -15.14
CA GLN A 186 15.04 -3.48 -16.44
C GLN A 186 13.81 -2.85 -17.12
N THR A 187 12.60 -3.21 -16.68
CA THR A 187 11.35 -2.85 -17.36
C THR A 187 10.34 -2.12 -16.47
N GLY A 188 10.67 -1.90 -15.19
CA GLY A 188 9.78 -1.29 -14.21
C GLY A 188 10.53 -0.87 -12.95
N TRP A 189 10.03 -1.31 -11.80
CA TRP A 189 10.58 -1.02 -10.48
C TRP A 189 11.07 -2.31 -9.80
N ALA A 190 11.97 -2.19 -8.81
CA ALA A 190 12.47 -3.32 -8.04
C ALA A 190 11.44 -3.77 -6.99
N GLY A 191 11.14 -5.06 -6.93
CA GLY A 191 10.13 -5.65 -6.03
C GLY A 191 8.70 -5.58 -6.54
N GLY A 192 7.73 -5.84 -5.65
CA GLY A 192 6.30 -5.71 -5.91
C GLY A 192 5.82 -4.30 -5.55
N PHE A 193 4.80 -4.22 -4.70
CA PHE A 193 4.41 -2.93 -4.09
C PHE A 193 5.58 -2.37 -3.27
N PHE A 194 6.15 -3.21 -2.40
CA PHE A 194 7.42 -2.96 -1.71
C PHE A 194 8.54 -3.86 -2.25
N VAL A 195 9.78 -3.51 -1.94
CA VAL A 195 10.91 -4.44 -2.07
C VAL A 195 10.70 -5.61 -1.10
N SER A 196 10.99 -6.84 -1.53
CA SER A 196 10.82 -8.00 -0.66
C SER A 196 11.86 -8.01 0.46
N ALA A 197 11.40 -8.14 1.70
CA ALA A 197 12.28 -8.36 2.85
C ALA A 197 12.99 -9.72 2.75
N PRO A 198 14.30 -9.81 3.04
CA PRO A 198 15.01 -11.08 3.04
C PRO A 198 14.63 -11.89 4.28
N TYR A 199 14.59 -13.21 4.09
CA TYR A 199 14.54 -14.17 5.17
C TYR A 199 15.83 -14.98 5.18
N PHE A 200 16.47 -15.05 6.34
CA PHE A 200 17.72 -15.76 6.56
C PHE A 200 17.46 -17.13 7.18
N THR A 201 18.26 -18.14 6.82
CA THR A 201 18.30 -19.40 7.55
C THR A 201 18.80 -19.18 8.98
N SER A 202 18.49 -20.12 9.90
CA SER A 202 18.82 -19.95 11.32
C SER A 202 20.33 -19.82 11.60
N ASP A 203 21.17 -20.33 10.69
CA ASP A 203 22.63 -20.22 10.74
C ASP A 203 23.16 -18.95 10.03
N GLY A 204 22.27 -18.14 9.44
CA GLY A 204 22.62 -16.91 8.73
C GLY A 204 23.45 -17.11 7.46
N SER A 205 23.57 -18.35 6.96
CA SER A 205 24.44 -18.71 5.83
C SER A 205 23.76 -18.53 4.47
N SER A 206 22.43 -18.63 4.43
CA SER A 206 21.66 -18.50 3.20
C SER A 206 20.45 -17.60 3.39
N GLN A 207 20.04 -16.96 2.30
CA GLN A 207 18.90 -16.05 2.30
C GLN A 207 17.96 -16.41 1.15
N SER A 208 16.67 -16.15 1.36
CA SER A 208 15.64 -16.28 0.33
C SER A 208 14.75 -15.06 0.33
N LYS A 209 14.44 -14.56 -0.86
CA LYS A 209 13.41 -13.54 -1.10
C LYS A 209 12.28 -14.20 -1.88
N PHE A 210 11.11 -14.38 -1.25
CA PHE A 210 9.87 -14.65 -1.98
C PHE A 210 8.86 -13.59 -1.59
N SER A 211 8.19 -12.99 -2.57
CA SER A 211 7.11 -12.01 -2.37
C SER A 211 5.94 -12.53 -1.53
N SER A 212 5.90 -13.83 -1.27
CA SER A 212 4.85 -14.55 -0.55
C SER A 212 5.41 -15.56 0.47
N LEU A 213 6.68 -15.41 0.88
CA LEU A 213 7.25 -16.27 1.92
C LEU A 213 6.47 -16.07 3.22
N MET A 214 6.16 -17.17 3.91
CA MET A 214 5.49 -17.12 5.20
C MET A 214 6.41 -17.53 6.34
N TYR A 215 7.24 -18.56 6.12
CA TYR A 215 8.17 -19.04 7.13
C TYR A 215 9.30 -19.86 6.50
N LEU A 216 10.48 -19.82 7.12
CA LEU A 216 11.64 -20.63 6.76
C LEU A 216 12.07 -21.46 7.97
N THR A 217 12.16 -22.77 7.80
CA THR A 217 12.80 -23.69 8.75
C THR A 217 14.12 -24.18 8.16
N ASN A 218 14.88 -24.97 8.93
CA ASN A 218 16.14 -25.54 8.46
C ASN A 218 15.94 -26.55 7.32
N ASP A 219 14.74 -27.12 7.21
CA ASP A 219 14.40 -28.21 6.29
C ASP A 219 13.27 -27.86 5.31
N ALA A 220 12.63 -26.68 5.43
CA ALA A 220 11.47 -26.32 4.63
C ALA A 220 11.21 -24.82 4.45
N ILE A 221 10.70 -24.47 3.27
CA ILE A 221 10.15 -23.16 2.90
C ILE A 221 8.62 -23.28 2.90
N PHE A 222 7.93 -22.44 3.66
CA PHE A 222 6.49 -22.27 3.58
C PHE A 222 6.16 -20.95 2.88
N TYR A 223 5.36 -21.00 1.83
CA TYR A 223 4.99 -19.83 1.04
C TYR A 223 3.55 -19.93 0.54
N SER A 224 2.89 -18.79 0.31
CA SER A 224 1.60 -18.75 -0.38
C SER A 224 1.81 -18.60 -1.88
N SER A 225 0.97 -19.24 -2.69
CA SER A 225 1.04 -19.17 -4.16
C SER A 225 -0.35 -19.32 -4.79
N ASN A 226 -0.48 -18.81 -6.02
CA ASN A 226 -1.66 -18.92 -6.88
C ASN A 226 -1.54 -20.04 -7.94
N GLU A 227 -0.57 -20.95 -7.80
CA GLU A 227 -0.29 -22.01 -8.77
C GLU A 227 -1.46 -22.99 -8.97
N PHE A 228 -2.25 -23.27 -7.93
CA PHE A 228 -3.28 -24.31 -7.99
C PHE A 228 -4.37 -24.02 -9.02
N GLU A 229 -4.45 -24.89 -10.03
CA GLU A 229 -5.39 -24.80 -11.18
C GLU A 229 -5.24 -23.51 -12.00
N GLY A 230 -4.13 -22.76 -11.85
CA GLY A 230 -3.82 -21.60 -12.67
C GLY A 230 -4.69 -20.35 -12.41
N TYR A 231 -5.44 -20.29 -11.31
CA TYR A 231 -6.28 -19.14 -10.98
C TYR A 231 -5.49 -18.07 -10.19
N PRO A 232 -5.20 -16.88 -10.78
CA PRO A 232 -4.31 -15.90 -10.14
C PRO A 232 -4.83 -15.35 -8.81
N GLY A 233 -6.15 -15.27 -8.65
CA GLY A 233 -6.83 -14.78 -7.44
C GLY A 233 -6.91 -15.79 -6.29
N ARG A 234 -6.40 -17.02 -6.45
CA ARG A 234 -6.34 -18.03 -5.37
C ARG A 234 -5.09 -17.85 -4.52
N ARG A 235 -5.15 -18.26 -3.26
CA ARG A 235 -3.97 -18.35 -2.39
C ARG A 235 -3.99 -19.71 -1.72
N ASN A 236 -3.05 -20.56 -2.07
CA ASN A 236 -2.83 -21.85 -1.44
C ASN A 236 -1.46 -21.86 -0.76
N ILE A 237 -1.34 -22.56 0.36
CA ILE A 237 -0.10 -22.66 1.11
C ILE A 237 0.68 -23.88 0.64
N TYR A 238 1.95 -23.67 0.32
CA TYR A 238 2.86 -24.70 -0.16
C TYR A 238 4.03 -24.86 0.80
N LYS A 239 4.55 -26.09 0.85
CA LYS A 239 5.81 -26.45 1.52
C LYS A 239 6.79 -26.97 0.47
N ILE A 240 8.00 -26.42 0.46
CA ILE A 240 9.14 -26.96 -0.29
C ILE A 240 10.17 -27.46 0.71
N SER A 241 10.61 -28.71 0.61
CA SER A 241 11.71 -29.23 1.44
C SER A 241 13.08 -28.72 0.95
N ILE A 242 13.91 -28.24 1.87
CA ILE A 242 15.28 -27.76 1.67
C ILE A 242 16.23 -28.74 2.38
N GLY A 243 17.32 -29.14 1.74
CA GLY A 243 18.33 -30.03 2.35
C GLY A 243 18.30 -31.50 1.89
N SER A 244 17.28 -31.94 1.14
CA SER A 244 17.25 -33.27 0.50
C SER A 244 16.80 -33.16 -0.96
N LYS A 245 17.59 -33.70 -1.91
CA LYS A 245 17.19 -33.83 -3.32
C LYS A 245 16.43 -35.16 -3.52
N PRO A 246 15.35 -35.21 -4.32
CA PRO A 246 14.76 -34.13 -5.11
C PRO A 246 13.92 -33.16 -4.27
N ILE A 247 13.91 -31.88 -4.68
CA ILE A 247 13.06 -30.85 -4.08
C ILE A 247 11.59 -31.26 -4.28
N ARG A 248 10.91 -31.62 -3.19
CA ARG A 248 9.48 -31.95 -3.23
C ARG A 248 8.67 -30.72 -2.83
N LYS A 249 7.76 -30.32 -3.72
CA LYS A 249 6.75 -29.28 -3.47
C LYS A 249 5.44 -29.97 -3.09
N LEU A 250 4.90 -29.62 -1.92
CA LEU A 250 3.62 -30.10 -1.42
C LEU A 250 2.67 -28.92 -1.27
N CYS A 251 1.48 -29.00 -1.89
CA CYS A 251 0.41 -28.06 -1.60
C CYS A 251 -0.39 -28.53 -0.37
N ILE A 252 -0.36 -27.76 0.70
CA ILE A 252 -1.02 -28.10 1.97
C ILE A 252 -2.55 -27.88 1.86
N THR A 253 -2.98 -26.85 1.13
CA THR A 253 -4.38 -26.38 1.18
C THR A 253 -5.22 -26.71 -0.06
N CYS A 254 -4.61 -27.12 -1.17
CA CYS A 254 -5.27 -27.30 -2.47
C CYS A 254 -6.51 -28.21 -2.41
N SER A 255 -6.38 -29.33 -1.69
CA SER A 255 -7.43 -30.35 -1.53
C SER A 255 -8.10 -30.34 -0.15
N LEU A 256 -7.69 -29.44 0.76
CA LEU A 256 -8.15 -29.46 2.16
C LEU A 256 -9.67 -29.24 2.27
N ARG A 257 -10.20 -28.24 1.55
CA ARG A 257 -11.63 -27.94 1.43
C ARG A 257 -11.92 -27.36 0.05
N LYS A 258 -11.66 -28.15 -0.99
CA LYS A 258 -11.55 -27.67 -2.38
C LYS A 258 -12.71 -26.78 -2.83
N GLU A 259 -13.95 -27.18 -2.53
CA GLU A 259 -15.17 -26.48 -2.95
C GLU A 259 -15.46 -25.23 -2.12
N ARG A 260 -15.07 -25.21 -0.85
CA ARG A 260 -15.40 -24.13 0.09
C ARG A 260 -14.32 -23.07 0.20
N CYS A 261 -13.06 -23.41 -0.12
CA CYS A 261 -11.90 -22.63 0.27
C CYS A 261 -10.76 -22.73 -0.74
N GLN A 262 -10.48 -21.63 -1.42
CA GLN A 262 -9.35 -21.49 -2.35
C GLN A 262 -8.50 -20.23 -2.11
N TYR A 263 -8.69 -19.61 -0.95
CA TYR A 263 -7.89 -18.47 -0.50
C TYR A 263 -7.56 -18.64 0.98
N TYR A 264 -6.30 -18.95 1.24
CA TYR A 264 -5.75 -19.22 2.56
C TYR A 264 -4.67 -18.22 2.92
N THR A 265 -4.61 -17.86 4.20
CA THR A 265 -3.39 -17.36 4.85
C THR A 265 -3.02 -18.29 6.02
N ALA A 266 -1.80 -18.17 6.53
CA ALA A 266 -1.26 -18.99 7.60
C ALA A 266 -0.54 -18.14 8.65
N ARG A 267 -0.61 -18.56 9.92
CA ARG A 267 0.21 -18.01 11.01
C ARG A 267 0.95 -19.16 11.69
N PHE A 268 2.27 -19.04 11.82
CA PHE A 268 3.14 -20.07 12.39
C PHE A 268 3.46 -19.74 13.85
N SER A 269 3.51 -20.77 14.71
CA SER A 269 4.06 -20.65 16.06
C SER A 269 5.59 -20.53 16.03
N GLU A 270 6.23 -20.15 17.13
CA GLU A 270 7.69 -20.21 17.27
C GLU A 270 8.26 -21.57 16.84
N ARG A 271 9.33 -21.53 16.03
CA ARG A 271 10.00 -22.70 15.44
C ARG A 271 9.08 -23.58 14.58
N SER A 272 7.95 -23.06 14.08
CA SER A 272 7.00 -23.78 13.22
C SER A 272 6.45 -25.10 13.80
N LYS A 273 6.31 -25.22 15.12
CA LYS A 273 5.68 -26.40 15.75
C LYS A 273 4.22 -26.61 15.31
N TYR A 274 3.47 -25.52 15.14
CA TYR A 274 2.08 -25.50 14.70
C TYR A 274 1.83 -24.33 13.74
N TYR A 275 0.78 -24.42 12.93
CA TYR A 275 0.30 -23.31 12.11
C TYR A 275 -1.23 -23.25 12.08
N ALA A 276 -1.80 -22.05 12.08
CA ALA A 276 -3.22 -21.82 11.86
C ALA A 276 -3.47 -21.49 10.39
N LEU A 277 -4.46 -22.14 9.75
CA LEU A 277 -4.90 -21.83 8.38
C LEU A 277 -6.23 -21.07 8.42
N ILE A 278 -6.30 -19.93 7.72
CA ILE A 278 -7.49 -19.07 7.66
C ILE A 278 -8.02 -19.06 6.23
N CYS A 279 -9.21 -19.59 6.00
CA CYS A 279 -9.88 -19.65 4.69
C CYS A 279 -10.89 -18.52 4.50
N TYR A 280 -10.93 -17.93 3.29
CA TYR A 280 -11.90 -16.90 2.95
C TYR A 280 -13.07 -17.34 2.01
N GLY A 281 -13.04 -18.35 1.14
CA GLY A 281 -14.25 -19.00 0.52
C GLY A 281 -15.12 -18.29 -0.58
N MET A 282 -16.19 -18.96 -1.10
CA MET A 282 -17.03 -18.58 -2.29
C MET A 282 -18.52 -19.04 -2.29
N TYR A 283 -19.39 -18.48 -3.17
CA TYR A 283 -20.78 -18.94 -3.53
C TYR A 283 -21.20 -18.56 -4.99
N ASN A 284 -22.12 -19.31 -5.64
CA ASN A 284 -22.58 -19.13 -7.04
C ASN A 284 -24.12 -18.92 -7.18
N VAL A 285 -24.57 -18.19 -8.22
CA VAL A 285 -26.01 -17.96 -8.58
C VAL A 285 -26.18 -17.90 -10.11
N SER A 286 -27.34 -18.31 -10.66
CA SER A 286 -27.68 -18.30 -12.11
C SER A 286 -28.57 -17.10 -12.53
N ILE A 287 -28.56 -16.76 -13.83
CA ILE A 287 -29.12 -15.50 -14.38
C ILE A 287 -29.95 -15.77 -15.66
N SER A 288 -31.14 -15.15 -15.79
CA SER A 288 -32.01 -15.24 -16.99
C SER A 288 -32.64 -13.91 -17.46
N LYS A 289 -32.15 -12.75 -17.00
CA LYS A 289 -32.65 -11.39 -17.39
C LYS A 289 -31.50 -10.42 -17.70
N LYS A 290 -31.81 -9.24 -18.26
CA LYS A 290 -30.88 -8.10 -18.39
C LYS A 290 -30.88 -7.22 -17.13
N TYR A 291 -29.70 -6.87 -16.60
CA TYR A 291 -29.52 -6.15 -15.33
C TYR A 291 -28.63 -4.91 -15.49
N PRO A 292 -28.79 -3.88 -14.62
CA PRO A 292 -27.81 -2.81 -14.52
C PRO A 292 -26.46 -3.34 -14.03
N LEU A 293 -25.38 -2.72 -14.49
CA LEU A 293 -23.99 -3.09 -14.16
C LEU A 293 -23.31 -2.01 -13.33
N LEU A 294 -22.72 -2.38 -12.21
CA LEU A 294 -21.78 -1.56 -11.46
C LEU A 294 -20.38 -2.16 -11.56
N ILE A 295 -19.43 -1.39 -12.09
CA ILE A 295 -18.01 -1.70 -12.01
C ILE A 295 -17.45 -1.14 -10.70
N GLN A 296 -16.92 -2.01 -9.85
CA GLN A 296 -16.05 -1.60 -8.75
C GLN A 296 -14.60 -1.66 -9.22
N VAL A 297 -13.93 -0.51 -9.28
CA VAL A 297 -12.53 -0.41 -9.70
C VAL A 297 -11.64 0.04 -8.54
N TYR A 298 -10.46 -0.55 -8.47
CA TYR A 298 -9.30 0.06 -7.81
C TYR A 298 -8.19 0.27 -8.84
N GLY A 299 -7.65 -0.82 -9.42
CA GLY A 299 -6.73 -0.75 -10.57
C GLY A 299 -5.32 -0.20 -10.26
N GLY A 300 -5.01 0.12 -9.00
CA GLY A 300 -3.69 0.63 -8.63
C GLY A 300 -2.55 -0.36 -8.91
N PRO A 301 -1.35 0.13 -9.25
CA PRO A 301 -0.15 -0.69 -9.38
C PRO A 301 0.03 -1.66 -8.22
N CYS A 302 0.38 -2.89 -8.55
CA CYS A 302 0.59 -3.99 -7.61
C CYS A 302 -0.66 -4.46 -6.83
N SER A 303 -1.84 -3.87 -7.06
CA SER A 303 -3.08 -4.31 -6.43
C SER A 303 -3.62 -5.61 -7.05
N GLN A 304 -4.66 -6.18 -6.45
CA GLN A 304 -5.44 -7.28 -7.01
C GLN A 304 -6.80 -7.27 -6.30
N ASN A 305 -7.88 -7.09 -7.05
CA ASN A 305 -9.24 -7.02 -6.52
C ASN A 305 -10.02 -8.32 -6.74
N VAL A 306 -9.70 -9.05 -7.81
CA VAL A 306 -10.31 -10.33 -8.13
C VAL A 306 -9.63 -11.42 -7.30
N LYS A 307 -10.19 -11.66 -6.12
CA LYS A 307 -9.67 -12.61 -5.12
C LYS A 307 -10.75 -13.62 -4.75
N HIS A 308 -10.35 -14.84 -4.43
CA HIS A 308 -11.24 -15.89 -3.90
C HIS A 308 -11.57 -15.68 -2.40
N THR A 309 -11.91 -14.45 -2.02
CA THR A 309 -12.22 -14.05 -0.63
C THR A 309 -13.71 -13.83 -0.43
N PHE A 310 -14.29 -14.36 0.65
CA PHE A 310 -15.64 -13.99 1.09
C PHE A 310 -15.61 -12.67 1.85
N SER A 311 -16.49 -11.78 1.44
CA SER A 311 -16.80 -10.55 2.14
C SER A 311 -18.26 -10.22 1.88
N ILE A 312 -19.01 -9.91 2.95
CA ILE A 312 -20.32 -9.27 2.82
C ILE A 312 -20.05 -7.78 2.97
N SER A 313 -20.30 -7.04 1.90
CA SER A 313 -20.05 -5.60 1.84
C SER A 313 -21.18 -4.89 1.10
N TRP A 314 -21.03 -3.58 0.89
CA TRP A 314 -21.99 -2.77 0.16
C TRP A 314 -22.35 -3.35 -1.22
N ILE A 315 -21.36 -3.82 -1.99
CA ILE A 315 -21.62 -4.42 -3.30
C ILE A 315 -22.38 -5.75 -3.24
N THR A 316 -22.25 -6.51 -2.14
CA THR A 316 -23.05 -7.72 -1.90
C THR A 316 -24.52 -7.34 -1.68
N TYR A 317 -24.78 -6.26 -0.94
CA TYR A 317 -26.13 -5.72 -0.75
C TYR A 317 -26.75 -5.25 -2.07
N LEU A 318 -26.01 -4.52 -2.90
CA LEU A 318 -26.49 -4.04 -4.21
C LEU A 318 -26.91 -5.22 -5.11
N ALA A 319 -26.11 -6.29 -5.15
CA ALA A 319 -26.47 -7.48 -5.91
C ALA A 319 -27.66 -8.22 -5.31
N SER A 320 -27.68 -8.38 -3.98
CA SER A 320 -28.70 -9.17 -3.28
C SER A 320 -30.08 -8.52 -3.24
N LYS A 321 -30.14 -7.19 -3.08
CA LYS A 321 -31.38 -6.46 -2.79
C LYS A 321 -31.80 -5.54 -3.93
N GLU A 322 -30.85 -4.85 -4.54
CA GLU A 322 -31.10 -3.87 -5.60
C GLU A 322 -31.08 -4.50 -7.01
N GLY A 323 -30.70 -5.78 -7.13
CA GLY A 323 -30.67 -6.46 -8.42
C GLY A 323 -29.64 -5.86 -9.40
N ILE A 324 -28.51 -5.39 -8.88
CA ILE A 324 -27.41 -4.83 -9.67
C ILE A 324 -26.33 -5.89 -9.84
N ILE A 325 -25.91 -6.16 -11.09
CA ILE A 325 -24.72 -6.97 -11.31
C ILE A 325 -23.51 -6.13 -10.94
N VAL A 326 -22.65 -6.66 -10.07
CA VAL A 326 -21.38 -6.02 -9.73
C VAL A 326 -20.24 -6.83 -10.34
N ALA A 327 -19.32 -6.15 -11.01
CA ALA A 327 -18.10 -6.76 -11.53
C ALA A 327 -16.85 -6.02 -11.04
N LEU A 328 -15.79 -6.81 -10.82
CA LEU A 328 -14.45 -6.36 -10.49
C LEU A 328 -13.53 -6.94 -11.57
N VAL A 329 -12.57 -6.14 -12.02
CA VAL A 329 -11.68 -6.49 -13.13
C VAL A 329 -10.26 -6.15 -12.70
N ASP A 330 -9.36 -7.12 -12.85
CA ASP A 330 -7.91 -6.93 -12.73
C ASP A 330 -7.31 -7.01 -14.14
N GLY A 331 -6.57 -5.98 -14.52
CA GLY A 331 -5.99 -5.81 -15.86
C GLY A 331 -4.48 -5.56 -15.82
N ARG A 332 -3.98 -4.72 -16.72
CA ARG A 332 -2.58 -4.27 -16.68
C ARG A 332 -2.34 -3.39 -15.45
N GLY A 333 -1.19 -3.57 -14.82
CA GLY A 333 -0.81 -2.91 -13.56
C GLY A 333 -1.11 -3.71 -12.29
N THR A 334 -2.03 -4.68 -12.34
CA THR A 334 -2.31 -5.53 -11.17
C THR A 334 -1.23 -6.59 -10.97
N ALA A 335 -1.00 -7.01 -9.72
CA ALA A 335 0.04 -7.95 -9.35
C ALA A 335 -0.35 -9.42 -9.58
N TYR A 336 0.61 -10.30 -9.30
CA TYR A 336 0.44 -11.77 -9.22
C TYR A 336 0.16 -12.47 -10.56
N GLN A 337 0.38 -11.77 -11.67
CA GLN A 337 0.29 -12.30 -13.04
C GLN A 337 1.60 -12.14 -13.84
N GLY A 338 2.69 -11.81 -13.15
CA GLY A 338 4.03 -11.61 -13.72
C GLY A 338 4.32 -10.19 -14.20
N ASP A 339 5.60 -9.90 -14.36
CA ASP A 339 6.14 -8.55 -14.57
C ASP A 339 5.62 -7.86 -15.84
N LYS A 340 5.33 -8.64 -16.89
CA LYS A 340 4.77 -8.09 -18.13
C LYS A 340 3.42 -7.40 -17.91
N ILE A 341 2.57 -7.96 -17.05
CA ILE A 341 1.27 -7.37 -16.70
C ILE A 341 1.48 -6.27 -15.67
N LEU A 342 2.32 -6.52 -14.66
CA LEU A 342 2.58 -5.57 -13.57
C LEU A 342 3.19 -4.25 -14.07
N HIS A 343 4.27 -4.33 -14.85
CA HIS A 343 5.02 -3.15 -15.33
C HIS A 343 4.40 -2.53 -16.58
N ALA A 344 3.29 -3.07 -17.11
CA ALA A 344 2.63 -2.49 -18.28
C ALA A 344 2.24 -1.02 -18.06
N VAL A 345 1.86 -0.65 -16.84
CA VAL A 345 1.45 0.72 -16.48
C VAL A 345 2.63 1.63 -16.13
N TYR A 346 3.88 1.12 -16.15
CA TYR A 346 5.05 1.90 -15.77
C TYR A 346 5.15 3.16 -16.64
N ARG A 347 5.22 4.31 -15.97
CA ARG A 347 5.26 5.67 -16.53
C ARG A 347 4.02 6.09 -17.30
N ARG A 348 2.95 5.30 -17.24
CA ARG A 348 1.72 5.44 -18.03
C ARG A 348 0.45 5.27 -17.19
N LEU A 349 0.49 5.65 -15.92
CA LEU A 349 -0.65 5.52 -15.01
C LEU A 349 -1.89 6.24 -15.57
N GLY A 350 -3.06 5.62 -15.39
CA GLY A 350 -4.35 6.13 -15.85
C GLY A 350 -4.64 5.90 -17.34
N VAL A 351 -3.89 5.02 -18.01
CA VAL A 351 -4.09 4.69 -19.44
C VAL A 351 -4.65 3.29 -19.58
N TYR A 352 -3.82 2.29 -19.28
CA TYR A 352 -4.19 0.89 -19.50
C TYR A 352 -5.25 0.40 -18.53
N GLU A 353 -5.25 0.92 -17.31
CA GLU A 353 -6.29 0.68 -16.33
C GLU A 353 -7.66 1.09 -16.91
N VAL A 354 -7.74 2.26 -17.52
CA VAL A 354 -8.97 2.78 -18.14
C VAL A 354 -9.38 1.95 -19.36
N GLU A 355 -8.43 1.63 -20.24
CA GLU A 355 -8.66 0.78 -21.42
C GLU A 355 -9.20 -0.59 -21.04
N ASP A 356 -8.62 -1.22 -20.02
CA ASP A 356 -8.96 -2.58 -19.60
C ASP A 356 -10.34 -2.62 -18.94
N GLN A 357 -10.69 -1.62 -18.12
CA GLN A 357 -12.04 -1.50 -17.57
C GLN A 357 -13.10 -1.33 -18.67
N ILE A 358 -12.86 -0.44 -19.64
CA ILE A 358 -13.80 -0.20 -20.76
C ILE A 358 -13.95 -1.47 -21.60
N SER A 359 -12.84 -2.17 -21.88
CA SER A 359 -12.82 -3.40 -22.66
C SER A 359 -13.60 -4.52 -21.96
N ALA A 360 -13.43 -4.68 -20.65
CA ALA A 360 -14.19 -5.65 -19.87
C ALA A 360 -15.69 -5.36 -19.87
N VAL A 361 -16.09 -4.08 -19.73
CA VAL A 361 -17.51 -3.70 -19.81
C VAL A 361 -18.11 -4.02 -21.18
N LYS A 362 -17.41 -3.71 -22.27
CA LYS A 362 -17.85 -4.09 -23.62
C LYS A 362 -18.06 -5.59 -23.74
N LYS A 363 -17.19 -6.41 -23.12
CA LYS A 363 -17.37 -7.86 -23.07
C LYS A 363 -18.57 -8.29 -22.22
N PHE A 364 -18.84 -7.64 -21.09
CA PHE A 364 -20.04 -7.94 -20.29
C PHE A 364 -21.33 -7.58 -21.05
N ILE A 365 -21.34 -6.50 -21.84
CA ILE A 365 -22.43 -6.14 -22.74
C ILE A 365 -22.68 -7.25 -23.78
N GLU A 366 -21.62 -7.70 -24.45
CA GLU A 366 -21.69 -8.78 -25.46
C GLU A 366 -22.26 -10.10 -24.92
N MET A 367 -22.18 -10.35 -23.61
CA MET A 367 -22.76 -11.55 -22.98
C MET A 367 -24.31 -11.53 -22.92
N GLY A 368 -24.94 -10.39 -23.24
CA GLY A 368 -26.39 -10.30 -23.47
C GLY A 368 -27.27 -10.14 -22.24
N PHE A 369 -26.71 -10.16 -21.02
CA PHE A 369 -27.44 -9.98 -19.76
C PHE A 369 -27.18 -8.63 -19.07
N ILE A 370 -26.46 -7.71 -19.71
CA ILE A 370 -26.24 -6.34 -19.23
C ILE A 370 -27.14 -5.37 -19.99
N ASP A 371 -27.72 -4.41 -19.26
CA ASP A 371 -28.40 -3.26 -19.84
C ASP A 371 -27.40 -2.14 -20.16
N GLU A 372 -27.12 -1.94 -21.45
CA GLU A 372 -26.17 -0.95 -21.98
C GLU A 372 -26.48 0.48 -21.56
N LYS A 373 -27.72 0.80 -21.19
CA LYS A 373 -28.13 2.14 -20.76
C LYS A 373 -27.95 2.38 -19.25
N ARG A 374 -27.61 1.34 -18.49
CA ARG A 374 -27.53 1.37 -17.01
C ARG A 374 -26.22 0.77 -16.53
N ILE A 375 -25.13 1.45 -16.87
CA ILE A 375 -23.78 1.06 -16.47
C ILE A 375 -23.15 2.19 -15.65
N ALA A 376 -22.71 1.86 -14.44
CA ALA A 376 -22.02 2.77 -13.55
C ALA A 376 -20.61 2.25 -13.22
N ILE A 377 -19.73 3.16 -12.82
CA ILE A 377 -18.41 2.84 -12.28
C ILE A 377 -18.20 3.54 -10.94
N TRP A 378 -17.60 2.86 -9.98
CA TRP A 378 -17.19 3.48 -8.72
C TRP A 378 -15.81 3.01 -8.27
N GLY A 379 -15.10 3.89 -7.57
CA GLY A 379 -13.85 3.52 -6.92
C GLY A 379 -13.42 4.53 -5.85
N TRP A 380 -12.49 4.08 -5.01
CA TRP A 380 -11.90 4.86 -3.91
C TRP A 380 -10.39 5.00 -4.12
N SER A 381 -9.81 6.16 -3.78
CA SER A 381 -8.36 6.39 -3.87
C SER A 381 -7.88 6.30 -5.32
N TYR A 382 -6.94 5.40 -5.63
CA TYR A 382 -6.61 5.06 -7.03
C TYR A 382 -7.84 4.64 -7.84
N GLY A 383 -8.77 3.91 -7.21
CA GLY A 383 -10.05 3.57 -7.84
C GLY A 383 -10.88 4.81 -8.17
N GLY A 384 -10.83 5.86 -7.35
CA GLY A 384 -11.48 7.13 -7.64
C GLY A 384 -10.85 7.83 -8.85
N TYR A 385 -9.52 7.75 -8.98
CA TYR A 385 -8.77 8.23 -10.14
C TYR A 385 -9.20 7.50 -11.42
N VAL A 386 -9.19 6.17 -11.43
CA VAL A 386 -9.59 5.36 -12.60
C VAL A 386 -11.07 5.51 -12.90
N SER A 387 -11.94 5.55 -11.87
CA SER A 387 -13.38 5.80 -12.04
C SER A 387 -13.62 7.13 -12.76
N SER A 388 -12.92 8.18 -12.34
CA SER A 388 -13.02 9.50 -12.95
C SER A 388 -12.49 9.53 -14.37
N LEU A 389 -11.33 8.92 -14.64
CA LEU A 389 -10.76 8.88 -15.99
C LEU A 389 -11.57 8.03 -16.96
N ALA A 390 -12.10 6.89 -16.49
CA ALA A 390 -12.96 6.03 -17.29
C ALA A 390 -14.30 6.70 -17.62
N LEU A 391 -14.90 7.41 -16.65
CA LEU A 391 -16.12 8.19 -16.88
C LEU A 391 -15.85 9.37 -17.84
N GLY A 392 -14.77 10.13 -17.61
CA GLY A 392 -14.31 11.24 -18.45
C GLY A 392 -13.58 10.81 -19.74
N SER A 393 -13.62 9.53 -20.12
CA SER A 393 -12.93 9.03 -21.32
C SER A 393 -13.63 9.41 -22.63
N GLY A 394 -14.92 9.76 -22.58
CA GLY A 394 -15.76 9.94 -23.78
C GLY A 394 -16.13 8.62 -24.47
N SER A 395 -15.97 7.48 -23.80
CA SER A 395 -16.25 6.15 -24.38
C SER A 395 -17.73 5.86 -24.64
N GLY A 396 -18.64 6.60 -24.00
CA GLY A 396 -20.10 6.37 -24.06
C GLY A 396 -20.58 5.11 -23.32
N VAL A 397 -19.67 4.40 -22.64
CA VAL A 397 -19.99 3.13 -21.96
C VAL A 397 -20.62 3.33 -20.59
N PHE A 398 -20.21 4.38 -19.86
CA PHE A 398 -20.70 4.66 -18.51
C PHE A 398 -21.73 5.79 -18.54
N LYS A 399 -22.88 5.58 -17.90
CA LYS A 399 -23.90 6.61 -17.69
C LYS A 399 -23.54 7.52 -16.51
N CYS A 400 -23.02 6.94 -15.43
CA CYS A 400 -22.66 7.66 -14.22
C CYS A 400 -21.43 7.04 -13.55
N GLY A 401 -20.79 7.80 -12.67
CA GLY A 401 -19.74 7.25 -11.84
C GLY A 401 -19.48 8.01 -10.55
N ILE A 402 -18.89 7.30 -9.60
CA ILE A 402 -18.57 7.81 -8.27
C ILE A 402 -17.07 7.74 -8.06
N ALA A 403 -16.48 8.82 -7.56
CA ALA A 403 -15.08 8.86 -7.15
C ALA A 403 -14.97 9.28 -5.69
N VAL A 404 -14.49 8.36 -4.85
CA VAL A 404 -14.24 8.62 -3.42
C VAL A 404 -12.76 8.86 -3.19
N ALA A 405 -12.40 9.99 -2.58
CA ALA A 405 -11.03 10.42 -2.32
C ALA A 405 -10.05 10.19 -3.50
N PRO A 406 -10.37 10.63 -4.75
CA PRO A 406 -9.55 10.33 -5.90
C PRO A 406 -8.23 11.09 -5.87
N VAL A 407 -7.14 10.44 -6.30
CA VAL A 407 -6.00 11.18 -6.87
C VAL A 407 -6.50 11.86 -8.15
N SER A 408 -6.10 13.12 -8.39
CA SER A 408 -6.52 13.87 -9.58
C SER A 408 -5.37 14.25 -10.51
N SER A 409 -4.17 14.37 -9.93
CA SER A 409 -2.89 14.54 -10.61
C SER A 409 -1.80 13.87 -9.78
N TRP A 410 -0.87 13.21 -10.45
CA TRP A 410 0.29 12.59 -9.81
C TRP A 410 1.26 13.62 -9.20
N GLU A 411 1.20 14.88 -9.62
CA GLU A 411 1.94 15.97 -8.95
C GLU A 411 1.48 16.22 -7.51
N TYR A 412 0.27 15.77 -7.15
CA TYR A 412 -0.33 16.04 -5.84
C TYR A 412 -0.08 14.94 -4.81
N TYR A 413 0.47 13.80 -5.22
CA TYR A 413 0.61 12.62 -4.39
C TYR A 413 2.06 12.38 -3.95
N ALA A 414 2.26 11.51 -2.97
CA ALA A 414 3.55 11.27 -2.32
C ALA A 414 4.64 10.86 -3.31
N SER A 415 5.85 11.38 -3.13
CA SER A 415 7.04 11.10 -3.96
C SER A 415 7.37 9.62 -4.01
N ILE A 416 7.39 8.92 -2.86
CA ILE A 416 7.75 7.50 -2.77
C ILE A 416 6.80 6.65 -3.63
N TYR A 417 5.49 6.83 -3.50
CA TYR A 417 4.54 6.12 -4.35
C TYR A 417 4.68 6.53 -5.83
N THR A 418 4.64 7.83 -6.07
CA THR A 418 4.44 8.35 -7.42
C THR A 418 5.67 8.11 -8.29
N GLU A 419 6.86 8.44 -7.80
CA GLU A 419 8.11 8.28 -8.56
C GLU A 419 8.43 6.81 -8.84
N ARG A 420 7.95 5.88 -8.00
CA ARG A 420 8.08 4.43 -8.21
C ARG A 420 7.44 3.96 -9.51
N PHE A 421 6.26 4.51 -9.82
CA PHE A 421 5.45 4.06 -10.95
C PHE A 421 5.45 5.05 -12.11
N MET A 422 5.71 6.34 -11.87
CA MET A 422 5.67 7.41 -12.87
C MET A 422 7.05 7.95 -13.24
N GLY A 423 8.13 7.63 -12.51
CA GLY A 423 9.40 8.34 -12.65
C GLY A 423 9.31 9.79 -12.13
N LEU A 424 10.29 10.63 -12.46
CA LEU A 424 10.38 12.01 -11.98
C LEU A 424 9.53 12.98 -12.83
N PRO A 425 8.88 13.98 -12.22
CA PRO A 425 8.13 15.02 -12.93
C PRO A 425 9.05 16.14 -13.43
N VAL A 426 10.08 15.79 -14.19
CA VAL A 426 11.01 16.75 -14.83
C VAL A 426 11.00 16.60 -16.34
N GLU A 427 11.36 17.67 -17.06
CA GLU A 427 11.33 17.70 -18.53
C GLU A 427 12.18 16.59 -19.17
N SER A 428 13.33 16.28 -18.55
CA SER A 428 14.22 15.22 -19.01
C SER A 428 13.73 13.80 -18.69
N ASP A 429 12.60 13.66 -18.00
CA ASP A 429 12.05 12.37 -17.58
C ASP A 429 10.58 12.16 -18.00
N ASN A 430 9.59 12.32 -17.09
CA ASN A 430 8.20 11.96 -17.40
C ASN A 430 7.18 13.10 -17.28
N LEU A 431 7.61 14.37 -17.19
CA LEU A 431 6.72 15.51 -16.94
C LEU A 431 5.53 15.61 -17.91
N GLU A 432 5.72 15.22 -19.18
CA GLU A 432 4.63 15.22 -20.16
C GLU A 432 3.46 14.30 -19.74
N HIS A 433 3.77 13.09 -19.28
CA HIS A 433 2.72 12.16 -18.84
C HIS A 433 2.09 12.60 -17.52
N TYR A 434 2.84 13.22 -16.60
CA TYR A 434 2.27 13.84 -15.40
C TYR A 434 1.19 14.88 -15.76
N LYS A 435 1.45 15.74 -16.75
CA LYS A 435 0.49 16.74 -17.23
C LYS A 435 -0.72 16.14 -17.95
N ASN A 436 -0.50 15.09 -18.76
CA ASN A 436 -1.53 14.48 -19.60
C ASN A 436 -2.44 13.47 -18.89
N SER A 437 -2.01 12.96 -17.73
CA SER A 437 -2.74 11.94 -16.97
C SER A 437 -3.72 12.50 -15.94
N THR A 438 -3.97 13.81 -15.93
CA THR A 438 -4.87 14.40 -14.94
C THR A 438 -6.36 14.17 -15.25
N VAL A 439 -7.17 14.07 -14.19
CA VAL A 439 -8.64 14.06 -14.30
C VAL A 439 -9.13 15.42 -14.81
N MET A 440 -8.49 16.52 -14.39
CA MET A 440 -8.86 17.88 -14.78
C MET A 440 -8.84 18.10 -16.30
N ALA A 441 -7.90 17.47 -17.02
CA ALA A 441 -7.84 17.52 -18.48
C ALA A 441 -9.07 16.91 -19.16
N ARG A 442 -9.86 16.11 -18.45
CA ARG A 442 -11.07 15.44 -18.93
C ARG A 442 -12.35 16.17 -18.57
N ALA A 443 -12.30 17.32 -17.89
CA ALA A 443 -13.46 18.01 -17.33
C ALA A 443 -14.63 18.18 -18.33
N LYS A 444 -14.36 18.58 -19.58
CA LYS A 444 -15.41 18.75 -20.61
C LYS A 444 -16.15 17.46 -20.96
N ASN A 445 -15.52 16.30 -20.81
CA ASN A 445 -16.12 15.01 -21.14
C ASN A 445 -17.16 14.58 -20.11
N PHE A 446 -17.27 15.27 -18.97
CA PHE A 446 -18.27 14.99 -17.95
C PHE A 446 -19.66 15.58 -18.27
N GLN A 447 -19.81 16.39 -19.33
CA GLN A 447 -21.07 17.07 -19.69
C GLN A 447 -22.28 16.14 -19.88
N ASN A 448 -22.04 14.89 -20.30
CA ASN A 448 -23.10 13.95 -20.68
C ASN A 448 -23.22 12.76 -19.71
N VAL A 449 -22.63 12.85 -18.52
CA VAL A 449 -22.59 11.77 -17.53
C VAL A 449 -22.87 12.31 -16.13
N GLU A 450 -23.48 11.50 -15.28
CA GLU A 450 -23.72 11.89 -13.88
C GLU A 450 -22.46 11.56 -13.05
N TYR A 451 -21.86 12.56 -12.41
CA TYR A 451 -20.65 12.39 -11.61
C TYR A 451 -20.90 12.75 -10.15
N LEU A 452 -20.52 11.84 -9.24
CA LEU A 452 -20.51 12.07 -7.80
C LEU A 452 -19.07 12.06 -7.27
N LEU A 453 -18.60 13.23 -6.83
CA LEU A 453 -17.27 13.43 -6.27
C LEU A 453 -17.32 13.51 -4.74
N ILE A 454 -16.62 12.60 -4.05
CA ILE A 454 -16.68 12.48 -2.60
C ILE A 454 -15.28 12.56 -1.99
N HIS A 455 -15.12 13.26 -0.87
CA HIS A 455 -13.80 13.35 -0.21
C HIS A 455 -13.91 13.72 1.28
N GLY A 456 -13.01 13.21 2.12
CA GLY A 456 -12.77 13.75 3.47
C GLY A 456 -11.99 15.07 3.44
N THR A 457 -12.35 16.06 4.25
CA THR A 457 -11.64 17.35 4.24
C THR A 457 -10.29 17.32 4.96
N ALA A 458 -10.07 16.30 5.79
CA ALA A 458 -8.85 16.10 6.59
C ALA A 458 -8.07 14.85 6.13
N ASP A 459 -8.14 14.55 4.84
CA ASP A 459 -7.39 13.45 4.21
C ASP A 459 -5.89 13.80 4.18
N ASP A 460 -5.12 13.13 5.03
CA ASP A 460 -3.67 13.29 5.13
C ASP A 460 -2.90 12.51 4.07
N ASN A 461 -3.57 11.60 3.34
CA ASN A 461 -2.95 10.76 2.32
C ASN A 461 -3.23 11.27 0.90
N VAL A 462 -4.45 11.10 0.42
CA VAL A 462 -4.89 11.69 -0.85
C VAL A 462 -5.52 13.01 -0.50
N HIS A 463 -4.75 14.10 -0.42
CA HIS A 463 -5.34 15.33 0.14
C HIS A 463 -6.59 15.81 -0.61
N PHE A 464 -7.48 16.46 0.14
CA PHE A 464 -8.68 17.12 -0.39
C PHE A 464 -8.39 18.07 -1.57
N GLN A 465 -7.16 18.60 -1.65
CA GLN A 465 -6.64 19.31 -2.83
C GLN A 465 -7.03 18.62 -4.14
N ASN A 466 -6.94 17.29 -4.22
CA ASN A 466 -7.24 16.54 -5.44
C ASN A 466 -8.69 16.78 -5.90
N SER A 467 -9.67 16.57 -5.02
CA SER A 467 -11.09 16.82 -5.34
C SER A 467 -11.39 18.31 -5.52
N ALA A 468 -10.75 19.20 -4.76
CA ALA A 468 -10.90 20.64 -4.96
C ALA A 468 -10.48 21.08 -6.37
N GLN A 469 -9.38 20.52 -6.91
CA GLN A 469 -8.93 20.81 -8.27
C GLN A 469 -9.85 20.18 -9.34
N ILE A 470 -10.40 18.99 -9.10
CA ILE A 470 -11.43 18.40 -9.99
C ILE A 470 -12.66 19.30 -10.04
N ALA A 471 -13.22 19.65 -8.87
CA ALA A 471 -14.38 20.52 -8.76
C ALA A 471 -14.16 21.87 -9.46
N LYS A 472 -12.99 22.49 -9.24
CA LYS A 472 -12.59 23.72 -9.93
C LYS A 472 -12.56 23.55 -11.46
N ALA A 473 -12.00 22.44 -11.95
CA ALA A 473 -11.93 22.17 -13.39
C ALA A 473 -13.32 21.97 -14.01
N LEU A 474 -14.23 21.27 -13.32
CA LEU A 474 -15.62 21.08 -13.75
C LEU A 474 -16.38 22.41 -13.79
N VAL A 475 -16.26 23.24 -12.76
CA VAL A 475 -16.83 24.59 -12.73
C VAL A 475 -16.33 25.44 -13.90
N ASN A 476 -15.01 25.46 -14.13
CA ASN A 476 -14.42 26.21 -15.24
C ASN A 476 -14.88 25.69 -16.62
N ALA A 477 -15.17 24.39 -16.73
CA ALA A 477 -15.70 23.77 -17.93
C ALA A 477 -17.25 23.84 -18.03
N GLN A 478 -17.91 24.50 -17.06
CA GLN A 478 -19.37 24.60 -16.95
C GLN A 478 -20.07 23.24 -16.94
N VAL A 479 -19.50 22.28 -16.21
CA VAL A 479 -20.05 20.93 -16.06
C VAL A 479 -20.66 20.76 -14.68
N ASP A 480 -21.93 20.33 -14.65
CA ASP A 480 -22.63 20.02 -13.41
C ASP A 480 -22.16 18.67 -12.83
N PHE A 481 -22.17 18.57 -11.51
CA PHE A 481 -21.76 17.38 -10.78
C PHE A 481 -22.32 17.40 -9.36
N GLN A 482 -22.50 16.21 -8.78
CA GLN A 482 -22.83 16.07 -7.37
C GLN A 482 -21.53 15.95 -6.55
N ALA A 483 -21.55 16.48 -5.33
CA ALA A 483 -20.42 16.37 -4.44
C ALA A 483 -20.84 16.15 -2.98
N MET A 484 -19.95 15.50 -2.22
CA MET A 484 -20.10 15.31 -0.77
C MET A 484 -18.74 15.41 -0.09
N TRP A 485 -18.58 16.37 0.80
CA TRP A 485 -17.42 16.43 1.68
C TRP A 485 -17.75 15.87 3.06
N TYR A 486 -16.81 15.13 3.63
CA TYR A 486 -16.89 14.67 5.01
C TYR A 486 -15.93 15.47 5.87
N THR A 487 -16.49 16.42 6.61
CA THR A 487 -15.74 17.32 7.49
C THR A 487 -14.91 16.52 8.50
N ASP A 488 -13.64 16.88 8.62
CA ASP A 488 -12.64 16.30 9.53
C ASP A 488 -12.38 14.80 9.37
N GLN A 489 -12.95 14.17 8.34
CA GLN A 489 -12.66 12.78 8.02
C GLN A 489 -11.37 12.67 7.21
N ASN A 490 -10.59 11.64 7.54
CA ASN A 490 -9.41 11.24 6.79
C ASN A 490 -9.78 10.29 5.63
N HIS A 491 -8.75 9.71 5.01
CA HIS A 491 -8.89 8.82 3.86
C HIS A 491 -9.85 7.64 4.04
N GLY A 492 -10.01 7.15 5.28
CA GLY A 492 -10.87 6.00 5.58
C GLY A 492 -12.34 6.33 5.79
N ILE A 493 -12.69 7.62 5.98
CA ILE A 493 -14.06 8.10 6.27
C ILE A 493 -14.77 7.21 7.33
N PRO A 494 -14.20 7.07 8.55
CA PRO A 494 -14.68 6.11 9.55
C PRO A 494 -16.02 6.51 10.20
N GLY A 495 -16.54 5.64 11.06
CA GLY A 495 -17.67 5.94 11.93
C GLY A 495 -19.00 6.10 11.20
N LEU A 496 -19.80 7.08 11.60
CA LEU A 496 -21.11 7.37 10.98
C LEU A 496 -20.96 7.91 9.55
N SER A 497 -19.85 8.57 9.23
CA SER A 497 -19.53 9.04 7.89
C SER A 497 -19.46 7.89 6.89
N SER A 498 -18.94 6.73 7.29
CA SER A 498 -18.96 5.51 6.46
C SER A 498 -20.39 5.03 6.14
N LYS A 499 -21.29 5.07 7.14
CA LYS A 499 -22.70 4.70 6.92
C LYS A 499 -23.38 5.68 5.96
N HIS A 500 -23.21 6.97 6.20
CA HIS A 500 -23.76 8.02 5.35
C HIS A 500 -23.21 7.92 3.92
N LEU A 501 -21.92 7.63 3.76
CA LEU A 501 -21.27 7.41 2.47
C LEU A 501 -21.98 6.34 1.65
N TYR A 502 -22.15 5.14 2.20
CA TYR A 502 -22.82 4.07 1.47
C TYR A 502 -24.31 4.33 1.24
N THR A 503 -25.01 4.99 2.16
CA THR A 503 -26.39 5.43 1.94
C THR A 503 -26.47 6.41 0.76
N HIS A 504 -25.63 7.45 0.75
CA HIS A 504 -25.62 8.47 -0.28
C HIS A 504 -25.22 7.90 -1.66
N MET A 505 -24.19 7.05 -1.72
CA MET A 505 -23.81 6.35 -2.94
C MET A 505 -24.92 5.41 -3.45
N THR A 506 -25.67 4.77 -2.55
CA THR A 506 -26.82 3.92 -2.94
C THR A 506 -27.92 4.77 -3.56
N HIS A 507 -28.26 5.91 -2.96
CA HIS A 507 -29.27 6.83 -3.51
C HIS A 507 -28.86 7.34 -4.90
N PHE A 508 -27.59 7.73 -5.06
CA PHE A 508 -27.05 8.13 -6.35
C PHE A 508 -27.17 7.03 -7.40
N LEU A 509 -26.80 5.78 -7.06
CA LEU A 509 -26.92 4.65 -8.00
C LEU A 509 -28.37 4.33 -8.36
N LYS A 510 -29.29 4.35 -7.40
CA LYS A 510 -30.73 4.15 -7.67
C LYS A 510 -31.27 5.22 -8.61
N GLN A 511 -30.89 6.48 -8.41
CA GLN A 511 -31.24 7.59 -9.30
C GLN A 511 -30.66 7.39 -10.71
N CYS A 512 -29.36 7.12 -10.80
CA CYS A 512 -28.67 6.89 -12.09
C CYS A 512 -29.29 5.71 -12.86
N PHE A 513 -29.69 4.64 -12.19
CA PHE A 513 -30.34 3.50 -12.83
C PHE A 513 -31.86 3.63 -13.00
N SER A 514 -32.44 4.77 -12.60
CA SER A 514 -33.88 5.04 -12.65
C SER A 514 -34.70 3.93 -12.00
N MET A 515 -34.23 3.46 -10.85
CA MET A 515 -34.87 2.40 -10.06
C MET A 515 -36.01 2.99 -9.22
N SER A 516 -37.14 2.29 -9.12
CA SER A 516 -38.23 2.66 -8.22
C SER A 516 -37.76 2.62 -6.76
N GLU A 517 -38.22 3.58 -5.93
CA GLU A 517 -37.86 3.64 -4.51
C GLU A 517 -38.19 2.37 -3.73
#